data_AF-A0A661T0T1-F1
#
_entry.id   AF-A0A661T0T1-F1
#
_cell.length_a   1.000
_cell.length_b   1.000
_cell.length_c   1.000
_cell.angle_alpha   90.00
_cell.angle_beta   90.00
_cell.angle_gamma   90.00
#
_symmetry.space_group_name_H-M   'P 1'
#
loop_
_entity.id
_entity.type
_entity.pdbx_description
1 polymer ?
#
loop_
_entity_poly.entity_id
_entity_poly.type
_entity_poly.pdbx_seq_one_letter_code
_entity_poly.pdbx_strand_id
1 'polypeptide(L)'
;MGDIWLLVKPRILGFRNHLARASGTRKKRALAMAGLGVSFCLGLFVISCRVLLHFQSAEVIGDILARYLLSMIFLTFFSLLIFSHVITALSDLFLSNDLELCHSMPVSLEKIFVSRAVQTLADSSWMVIFFGVPILMAYAYVYRAGPAFYFHLFHLSLAMTVIAGSIGILVTMLLVYVFPAQRTRDIIMLLSVGMLVALYFLFRFMRPERLVDPDAFFTIMQYMGALKAPRSPYLPTQWITDALWASLTGSGGGDVLFYMGLIWSTAAALAVITVWTAQALYFEGFSKSQEAKKRKAAGKRLLDRLVKWVERPFGSDLGAVLAKDMRTFFRDNTQWSQLLLLGALVVVYVYNFSVLPLDKSPIRLDFLQNELAFLNMGLAGFVLSAVSARFVFPAVSAEGSAYWIIRSSPLRLRRYLWGKYLFFLLPMAVLAEVLIIGTNYMLEVTPFMMGLSSVTMLFMVFGIVALGIGFGAVYPDFKHENIAQVATGFGGVLYMIVSSLFIGGVIVLEAGPVYILFMSGVRGVPVSPGKWAFIVVSFAAVLALNAAAVWRPMRTGLKALRGYE
;
A
#
# COMPACT_ATOMS: atom_id res chain seq x y z
N MET A 1 37.17 -0.55 -2.01
CA MET A 1 35.99 -1.45 -1.99
C MET A 1 35.78 -2.15 -0.63
N GLY A 2 36.85 -2.50 0.12
CA GLY A 2 36.71 -3.15 1.44
C GLY A 2 35.82 -2.40 2.43
N ASP A 3 35.95 -1.08 2.51
CA ASP A 3 35.14 -0.24 3.43
C ASP A 3 33.64 -0.25 3.09
N ILE A 4 33.30 -0.22 1.79
CA ILE A 4 31.89 -0.27 1.34
C ILE A 4 31.28 -1.63 1.73
N TRP A 5 32.03 -2.72 1.54
CA TRP A 5 31.59 -4.04 1.96
C TRP A 5 31.40 -4.14 3.47
N LEU A 6 32.28 -3.53 4.26
CA LEU A 6 32.15 -3.48 5.73
C LEU A 6 30.89 -2.73 6.18
N LEU A 7 30.46 -1.69 5.45
CA LEU A 7 29.22 -0.95 5.75
C LEU A 7 27.96 -1.75 5.39
N VAL A 8 27.99 -2.55 4.32
CA VAL A 8 26.81 -3.35 3.87
C VAL A 8 26.68 -4.68 4.63
N LYS A 9 27.81 -5.27 5.06
CA LYS A 9 27.87 -6.59 5.71
C LYS A 9 26.94 -6.78 6.91
N PRO A 10 26.75 -5.82 7.83
CA PRO A 10 25.90 -6.00 9.01
C PRO A 10 24.45 -6.36 8.66
N ARG A 11 23.88 -5.79 7.60
CA ARG A 11 22.52 -6.13 7.15
C ARG A 11 22.43 -7.52 6.54
N ILE A 12 23.40 -7.91 5.70
CA ILE A 12 23.46 -9.27 5.13
C ILE A 12 23.58 -10.31 6.25
N LEU A 13 24.44 -10.05 7.24
CA LEU A 13 24.59 -10.89 8.43
C LEU A 13 23.31 -10.89 9.28
N GLY A 14 22.65 -9.75 9.44
CA GLY A 14 21.38 -9.61 10.13
C GLY A 14 20.30 -10.49 9.49
N PHE A 15 20.14 -10.41 8.16
CA PHE A 15 19.21 -11.22 7.40
C PHE A 15 19.55 -12.71 7.49
N ARG A 16 20.82 -13.08 7.30
CA ARG A 16 21.29 -14.48 7.42
C ARG A 16 21.05 -15.03 8.82
N ASN A 17 21.36 -14.26 9.86
CA ASN A 17 21.15 -14.66 11.26
C ASN A 17 19.66 -14.75 11.59
N HIS A 18 18.83 -13.87 11.01
CA HIS A 18 17.39 -13.92 11.16
C HIS A 18 16.81 -15.23 10.59
N LEU A 19 17.31 -15.66 9.43
CA LEU A 19 16.90 -16.91 8.80
C LEU A 19 17.46 -18.15 9.54
N ALA A 20 18.73 -18.11 9.95
CA ALA A 20 19.41 -19.22 10.61
C ALA A 20 18.87 -19.49 12.02
N ARG A 21 18.55 -18.44 12.80
CA ARG A 21 18.04 -18.55 14.17
C ARG A 21 16.51 -18.55 14.24
N ALA A 22 15.81 -18.72 13.11
CA ALA A 22 14.36 -18.78 13.09
C ALA A 22 13.86 -20.04 13.82
N SER A 23 13.08 -19.86 14.90
CA SER A 23 12.39 -20.95 15.60
C SER A 23 11.46 -21.72 14.67
N GLY A 24 11.07 -22.96 15.03
CA GLY A 24 10.18 -23.79 14.19
C GLY A 24 8.87 -23.09 13.80
N THR A 25 8.28 -22.33 14.72
CA THR A 25 7.09 -21.50 14.44
C THR A 25 7.40 -20.38 13.45
N ARG A 26 8.56 -19.73 13.55
CA ARG A 26 8.96 -18.65 12.62
C ARG A 26 9.28 -19.18 11.22
N LYS A 27 9.87 -20.38 11.10
CA LYS A 27 10.07 -21.06 9.81
C LYS A 27 8.74 -21.39 9.12
N LYS A 28 7.75 -21.91 9.86
CA LYS A 28 6.40 -22.16 9.32
C LYS A 28 5.75 -20.88 8.79
N ARG A 29 5.91 -19.75 9.50
CA ARG A 29 5.40 -18.44 9.05
C ARG A 29 6.08 -17.96 7.78
N ALA A 30 7.41 -18.06 7.71
CA ALA A 30 8.16 -17.68 6.51
C ALA A 30 7.76 -18.53 5.30
N LEU A 31 7.56 -19.85 5.50
CA LEU A 31 7.09 -20.76 4.44
C LEU A 31 5.69 -20.39 3.97
N ALA A 32 4.77 -20.06 4.89
CA ALA A 32 3.41 -19.63 4.53
C ALA A 32 3.43 -18.32 3.71
N MET A 33 4.26 -17.34 4.10
CA MET A 33 4.41 -16.10 3.35
C MET A 33 5.05 -16.34 1.97
N ALA A 34 6.06 -17.21 1.89
CA ALA A 34 6.66 -17.59 0.62
C ALA A 34 5.63 -18.30 -0.29
N GLY A 35 4.82 -19.20 0.25
CA GLY A 35 3.74 -19.88 -0.47
C GLY A 35 2.70 -18.90 -1.01
N LEU A 36 2.26 -17.93 -0.20
CA LEU A 36 1.34 -16.87 -0.63
C LEU A 36 1.97 -16.00 -1.74
N GLY A 37 3.24 -15.61 -1.58
CA GLY A 37 3.97 -14.84 -2.58
C GLY A 37 4.10 -15.57 -3.91
N VAL A 38 4.45 -16.86 -3.89
CA VAL A 38 4.53 -17.71 -5.09
C VAL A 38 3.14 -17.85 -5.74
N SER A 39 2.09 -18.10 -4.96
CA SER A 39 0.72 -18.20 -5.48
C SER A 39 0.28 -16.90 -6.15
N PHE A 40 0.60 -15.75 -5.56
CA PHE A 40 0.33 -14.44 -6.15
C PHE A 40 1.10 -14.22 -7.46
N CYS A 41 2.40 -14.52 -7.50
CA CYS A 41 3.21 -14.44 -8.72
C CYS A 41 2.67 -15.35 -9.84
N LEU A 42 2.26 -16.59 -9.49
CA LEU A 42 1.64 -17.50 -10.45
C LEU A 42 0.31 -16.95 -10.97
N GLY A 43 -0.52 -16.38 -10.09
CA GLY A 43 -1.77 -15.72 -10.48
C GLY A 43 -1.55 -14.57 -11.46
N LEU A 44 -0.60 -13.68 -11.17
CA LEU A 44 -0.22 -12.58 -12.07
C LEU A 44 0.30 -13.08 -13.42
N PHE A 45 1.16 -14.11 -13.42
CA PHE A 45 1.67 -14.73 -14.64
C PHE A 45 0.53 -15.29 -15.49
N VAL A 46 -0.39 -16.07 -14.89
CA VAL A 46 -1.53 -16.68 -15.60
C VAL A 46 -2.46 -15.61 -16.19
N ILE A 47 -2.80 -14.57 -15.42
CA ILE A 47 -3.64 -13.47 -15.89
C ILE A 47 -2.94 -12.73 -17.05
N SER A 48 -1.65 -12.44 -16.92
CA SER A 48 -0.88 -11.76 -17.97
C SER A 48 -0.81 -12.59 -19.26
N CYS A 49 -0.58 -13.91 -19.15
CA CYS A 49 -0.64 -14.83 -20.29
C CYS A 49 -2.02 -14.80 -20.96
N ARG A 50 -3.11 -14.82 -20.19
CA ARG A 50 -4.48 -14.75 -20.75
C ARG A 50 -4.71 -13.44 -21.51
N VAL A 51 -4.28 -12.31 -20.96
CA VAL A 51 -4.42 -11.00 -21.63
C VAL A 51 -3.62 -10.98 -22.94
N LEU A 52 -2.38 -11.45 -22.92
CA LEU A 52 -1.52 -11.47 -24.12
C LEU A 52 -2.03 -12.44 -25.19
N LEU A 53 -2.51 -13.63 -24.80
CA LEU A 53 -3.14 -14.57 -25.74
C LEU A 53 -4.42 -14.00 -26.35
N HIS A 54 -5.20 -13.24 -25.57
CA HIS A 54 -6.36 -12.53 -26.09
C HIS A 54 -5.95 -11.46 -27.11
N PHE A 55 -4.87 -10.72 -26.86
CA PHE A 55 -4.35 -9.75 -27.84
C PHE A 55 -3.85 -10.44 -29.12
N GLN A 56 -3.17 -11.58 -29.02
CA GLN A 56 -2.75 -12.35 -30.20
C GLN A 56 -3.93 -12.88 -31.03
N SER A 57 -5.09 -13.12 -30.42
CA SER A 57 -6.29 -13.58 -31.15
C SER A 57 -6.90 -12.52 -32.08
N ALA A 58 -6.52 -11.24 -31.91
CA ALA A 58 -6.91 -10.16 -32.81
C ALA A 58 -5.88 -10.00 -33.93
N GLU A 59 -6.20 -10.53 -35.13
CA GLU A 59 -5.34 -10.44 -36.30
C GLU A 59 -4.98 -8.96 -36.63
N VAL A 60 -3.72 -8.72 -37.03
CA VAL A 60 -3.13 -7.42 -37.43
C VAL A 60 -2.84 -6.42 -36.30
N ILE A 61 -3.68 -6.33 -35.25
CA ILE A 61 -3.55 -5.29 -34.21
C ILE A 61 -2.85 -5.81 -32.94
N GLY A 62 -2.93 -7.11 -32.67
CA GLY A 62 -2.48 -7.72 -31.41
C GLY A 62 -1.06 -7.36 -30.98
N ASP A 63 -0.10 -7.41 -31.91
CA ASP A 63 1.32 -7.13 -31.61
C ASP A 63 1.60 -5.66 -31.33
N ILE A 64 0.88 -4.75 -31.99
CA ILE A 64 0.99 -3.31 -31.71
C ILE A 64 0.47 -3.05 -30.29
N LEU A 65 -0.63 -3.71 -29.92
CA LEU A 65 -1.24 -3.58 -28.60
C LEU A 65 -0.34 -4.17 -27.50
N ALA A 66 0.26 -5.33 -27.75
CA ALA A 66 1.18 -5.98 -26.82
C ALA A 66 2.48 -5.17 -26.63
N ARG A 67 3.05 -4.59 -27.69
CA ARG A 67 4.19 -3.67 -27.58
C ARG A 67 3.83 -2.40 -26.84
N TYR A 68 2.64 -1.84 -27.10
CA TYR A 68 2.16 -0.67 -26.40
C TYR A 68 2.00 -0.97 -24.91
N LEU A 69 1.33 -2.08 -24.54
CA LEU A 69 1.19 -2.54 -23.16
C LEU A 69 2.56 -2.71 -22.47
N LEU A 70 3.56 -3.26 -23.18
CA LEU A 70 4.92 -3.41 -22.66
C LEU A 70 5.54 -2.05 -22.33
N SER A 71 5.38 -1.07 -23.22
CA SER A 71 5.79 0.32 -22.99
C SER A 71 5.10 0.94 -21.78
N MET A 72 3.78 0.69 -21.61
CA MET A 72 3.03 1.16 -20.45
C MET A 72 3.51 0.55 -19.14
N ILE A 73 3.83 -0.75 -19.14
CA ILE A 73 4.36 -1.47 -17.99
C ILE A 73 5.71 -0.86 -17.56
N PHE A 74 6.65 -0.69 -18.50
CA PHE A 74 7.96 -0.10 -18.17
C PHE A 74 7.85 1.35 -17.72
N LEU A 75 6.99 2.17 -18.34
CA LEU A 75 6.77 3.55 -17.91
C LEU A 75 6.19 3.62 -16.50
N THR A 76 5.23 2.74 -16.19
CA THR A 76 4.61 2.65 -14.87
C THR A 76 5.63 2.22 -13.81
N PHE A 77 6.40 1.16 -14.08
CA PHE A 77 7.45 0.70 -13.18
C PHE A 77 8.56 1.74 -12.97
N PHE A 78 9.01 2.39 -14.03
CA PHE A 78 10.02 3.45 -13.93
C PHE A 78 9.53 4.62 -13.07
N SER A 79 8.29 5.07 -13.28
CA SER A 79 7.70 6.15 -12.49
C SER A 79 7.58 5.77 -11.02
N LEU A 80 7.03 4.58 -10.74
CA LEU A 80 6.91 4.06 -9.36
C LEU A 80 8.28 3.89 -8.70
N LEU A 81 9.31 3.43 -9.44
CA LEU A 81 10.67 3.33 -8.92
C LEU A 81 11.24 4.68 -8.56
N ILE A 82 11.13 5.70 -9.41
CA ILE A 82 11.61 7.05 -9.08
C ILE A 82 11.00 7.51 -7.75
N PHE A 83 9.68 7.43 -7.60
CA PHE A 83 9.00 7.83 -6.36
C PHE A 83 9.44 7.01 -5.15
N SER A 84 9.51 5.68 -5.30
CA SER A 84 9.95 4.78 -4.25
C SER A 84 11.40 5.09 -3.83
N HIS A 85 12.29 5.37 -4.79
CA HIS A 85 13.67 5.75 -4.52
C HIS A 85 13.77 7.11 -3.84
N VAL A 86 12.93 8.10 -4.18
CA VAL A 86 12.94 9.39 -3.47
C VAL A 86 12.60 9.21 -1.99
N ILE A 87 11.58 8.40 -1.68
CA ILE A 87 11.16 8.16 -0.28
C ILE A 87 12.22 7.33 0.48
N THR A 88 12.76 6.30 -0.16
CA THR A 88 13.75 5.41 0.45
C THR A 88 15.08 6.14 0.65
N ALA A 89 15.51 6.95 -0.33
CA ALA A 89 16.71 7.77 -0.26
C ALA A 89 16.64 8.74 0.93
N LEU A 90 15.51 9.38 1.17
CA LEU A 90 15.34 10.26 2.35
C LEU A 90 15.60 9.51 3.66
N SER A 91 15.09 8.28 3.75
CA SER A 91 15.19 7.45 4.94
C SER A 91 16.64 6.96 5.15
N ASP A 92 17.26 6.41 4.11
CA ASP A 92 18.59 5.81 4.18
C ASP A 92 19.72 6.85 4.27
N LEU A 93 19.61 7.98 3.57
CA LEU A 93 20.70 8.96 3.46
C LEU A 93 20.70 10.00 4.59
N PHE A 94 19.54 10.32 5.17
CA PHE A 94 19.39 11.44 6.09
C PHE A 94 18.75 11.11 7.45
N LEU A 95 18.00 10.01 7.57
CA LEU A 95 17.19 9.70 8.77
C LEU A 95 17.59 8.42 9.49
N SER A 96 18.44 7.58 8.90
CA SER A 96 18.84 6.31 9.51
C SER A 96 19.64 6.53 10.80
N ASN A 97 19.29 5.80 11.86
CA ASN A 97 19.87 5.98 13.21
C ASN A 97 21.37 5.65 13.29
N ASP A 98 21.86 4.82 12.36
CA ASP A 98 23.26 4.43 12.28
C ASP A 98 24.14 5.47 11.57
N LEU A 99 23.56 6.51 10.98
CA LEU A 99 24.31 7.56 10.27
C LEU A 99 25.23 8.34 11.21
N GLU A 100 24.81 8.62 12.45
CA GLU A 100 25.67 9.29 13.45
C GLU A 100 26.96 8.50 13.69
N LEU A 101 26.83 7.18 13.84
CA LEU A 101 27.96 6.28 13.98
C LEU A 101 28.80 6.24 12.71
N CYS A 102 28.18 6.09 11.53
CA CYS A 102 28.91 6.02 10.25
C CYS A 102 29.71 7.29 9.95
N HIS A 103 29.16 8.48 10.22
CA HIS A 103 29.83 9.76 10.02
C HIS A 103 30.92 10.04 11.07
N SER A 104 30.90 9.35 12.21
CA SER A 104 31.99 9.41 13.21
C SER A 104 33.19 8.52 12.87
N MET A 105 33.05 7.59 11.92
CA MET A 105 34.12 6.68 11.51
C MET A 105 35.10 7.37 10.54
N PRO A 106 36.38 6.93 10.49
CA PRO A 106 37.38 7.46 9.55
C PRO A 106 37.16 6.94 8.12
N VAL A 107 35.96 7.14 7.56
CA VAL A 107 35.56 6.73 6.21
C VAL A 107 35.20 7.99 5.42
N SER A 108 35.63 8.06 4.15
CA SER A 108 35.30 9.21 3.31
C SER A 108 33.80 9.32 3.05
N LEU A 109 33.29 10.56 2.98
CA LEU A 109 31.88 10.86 2.73
C LEU A 109 31.34 10.17 1.47
N GLU A 110 32.15 10.08 0.43
CA GLU A 110 31.81 9.38 -0.82
C GLU A 110 31.51 7.90 -0.60
N LYS A 111 32.32 7.22 0.22
CA LYS A 111 32.13 5.78 0.48
C LYS A 111 30.88 5.54 1.32
N ILE A 112 30.60 6.42 2.28
CA ILE A 112 29.36 6.39 3.07
C ILE A 112 28.16 6.61 2.14
N PHE A 113 28.22 7.64 1.30
CA PHE A 113 27.18 7.97 0.34
C PHE A 113 26.92 6.82 -0.64
N VAL A 114 27.95 6.29 -1.29
CA VAL A 114 27.83 5.18 -2.25
C VAL A 114 27.27 3.93 -1.57
N SER A 115 27.71 3.63 -0.34
CA SER A 115 27.15 2.52 0.45
C SER A 115 25.64 2.68 0.64
N ARG A 116 25.19 3.89 1.00
CA ARG A 116 23.75 4.19 1.19
C ARG A 116 22.99 4.24 -0.12
N ALA A 117 23.57 4.77 -1.19
CA ALA A 117 22.95 4.78 -2.52
C ALA A 117 22.71 3.35 -3.04
N VAL A 118 23.68 2.44 -2.86
CA VAL A 118 23.52 1.02 -3.21
C VAL A 118 22.44 0.36 -2.35
N GLN A 119 22.39 0.69 -1.05
CA GLN A 119 21.34 0.21 -0.15
C GLN A 119 19.96 0.68 -0.59
N THR A 120 19.80 1.97 -0.92
CA THR A 120 18.55 2.56 -1.42
C THR A 120 18.13 1.94 -2.75
N LEU A 121 19.07 1.61 -3.64
CA LEU A 121 18.79 0.88 -4.87
C LEU A 121 18.24 -0.52 -4.55
N ALA A 122 18.84 -1.26 -3.63
CA ALA A 122 18.39 -2.59 -3.25
C ALA A 122 17.01 -2.58 -2.54
N ASP A 123 16.84 -1.69 -1.56
CA ASP A 123 15.66 -1.64 -0.69
C ASP A 123 14.40 -1.16 -1.40
N SER A 124 14.53 -0.35 -2.45
CA SER A 124 13.38 0.17 -3.20
C SER A 124 12.98 -0.70 -4.40
N SER A 125 13.90 -1.52 -4.93
CA SER A 125 13.68 -2.19 -6.23
C SER A 125 13.05 -3.58 -6.13
N TRP A 126 12.95 -4.15 -4.92
CA TRP A 126 12.42 -5.50 -4.74
C TRP A 126 10.97 -5.63 -5.23
N MET A 127 10.14 -4.58 -5.08
CA MET A 127 8.74 -4.63 -5.52
C MET A 127 8.64 -4.77 -7.03
N VAL A 128 9.39 -3.97 -7.80
CA VAL A 128 9.34 -4.08 -9.28
C VAL A 128 9.87 -5.42 -9.76
N ILE A 129 10.86 -6.00 -9.09
CA ILE A 129 11.29 -7.36 -9.41
C ILE A 129 10.15 -8.35 -9.11
N PHE A 130 9.52 -8.25 -7.94
CA PHE A 130 8.47 -9.18 -7.53
C PHE A 130 7.22 -9.12 -8.42
N PHE A 131 6.73 -7.92 -8.75
CA PHE A 131 5.54 -7.73 -9.59
C PHE A 131 5.86 -7.78 -11.09
N GLY A 132 7.03 -7.31 -11.50
CA GLY A 132 7.42 -7.21 -12.91
C GLY A 132 7.86 -8.54 -13.51
N VAL A 133 8.58 -9.39 -12.77
CA VAL A 133 9.06 -10.68 -13.29
C VAL A 133 7.89 -11.56 -13.79
N PRO A 134 6.79 -11.80 -13.05
CA PRO A 134 5.66 -12.58 -13.56
C PRO A 134 5.08 -12.05 -14.88
N ILE A 135 4.97 -10.73 -15.01
CA ILE A 135 4.40 -10.09 -16.20
C ILE A 135 5.36 -10.21 -17.39
N LEU A 136 6.65 -9.95 -17.19
CA LEU A 136 7.67 -10.00 -18.24
C LEU A 136 7.96 -11.45 -18.68
N MET A 137 7.85 -12.42 -17.76
CA MET A 137 7.91 -13.85 -18.09
C MET A 137 6.70 -14.29 -18.92
N ALA A 138 5.53 -13.69 -18.75
CA ALA A 138 4.37 -13.98 -19.59
C ALA A 138 4.62 -13.58 -21.06
N TYR A 139 5.29 -12.45 -21.31
CA TYR A 139 5.76 -12.07 -22.65
C TYR A 139 6.73 -13.10 -23.22
N ALA A 140 7.70 -13.57 -22.41
CA ALA A 140 8.66 -14.57 -22.84
C ALA A 140 7.99 -15.90 -23.24
N TYR A 141 6.96 -16.31 -22.48
CA TYR A 141 6.20 -17.54 -22.72
C TYR A 141 5.32 -17.43 -23.97
N VAL A 142 4.54 -16.36 -24.10
CA VAL A 142 3.55 -16.18 -25.19
C VAL A 142 4.23 -15.95 -26.55
N TYR A 143 5.32 -15.16 -26.58
CA TYR A 143 6.08 -14.89 -27.81
C TYR A 143 7.20 -15.90 -28.07
N ARG A 144 7.34 -16.94 -27.24
CA ARG A 144 8.38 -17.99 -27.33
C ARG A 144 9.79 -17.41 -27.48
N ALA A 145 10.16 -16.55 -26.53
CA ALA A 145 11.41 -15.81 -26.56
C ALA A 145 12.65 -16.71 -26.51
N GLY A 146 13.69 -16.35 -27.28
CA GLY A 146 15.00 -17.02 -27.23
C GLY A 146 15.80 -16.70 -25.95
N PRO A 147 16.89 -17.42 -25.66
CA PRO A 147 17.72 -17.22 -24.46
C PRO A 147 18.27 -15.79 -24.29
N ALA A 148 18.55 -15.10 -25.40
CA ALA A 148 19.02 -13.73 -25.40
C ALA A 148 18.04 -12.75 -24.72
N PHE A 149 16.73 -13.01 -24.80
CA PHE A 149 15.72 -12.19 -24.16
C PHE A 149 15.89 -12.13 -22.63
N TYR A 150 16.20 -13.25 -21.98
CA TYR A 150 16.37 -13.30 -20.52
C TYR A 150 17.58 -12.49 -20.06
N PHE A 151 18.68 -12.56 -20.81
CA PHE A 151 19.85 -11.73 -20.57
C PHE A 151 19.53 -10.24 -20.80
N HIS A 152 18.83 -9.94 -21.90
CA HIS A 152 18.41 -8.57 -22.20
C HIS A 152 17.51 -8.00 -21.12
N LEU A 153 16.54 -8.78 -20.65
CA LEU A 153 15.63 -8.42 -19.58
C LEU A 153 16.37 -8.07 -18.28
N PHE A 154 17.33 -8.90 -17.87
CA PHE A 154 18.06 -8.71 -16.62
C PHE A 154 18.88 -7.41 -16.62
N HIS A 155 19.77 -7.24 -17.61
CA HIS A 155 20.69 -6.11 -17.59
C HIS A 155 20.01 -4.77 -17.95
N LEU A 156 18.96 -4.76 -18.80
CA LEU A 156 18.18 -3.55 -19.08
C LEU A 156 17.33 -3.13 -17.87
N SER A 157 16.75 -4.09 -17.13
CA SER A 157 16.01 -3.79 -15.90
C SER A 157 16.95 -3.25 -14.80
N LEU A 158 18.18 -3.75 -14.74
CA LEU A 158 19.22 -3.23 -13.84
C LEU A 158 19.58 -1.78 -14.21
N ALA A 159 19.83 -1.50 -15.49
CA ALA A 159 20.12 -0.13 -15.95
C ALA A 159 18.97 0.83 -15.66
N MET A 160 17.71 0.40 -15.90
CA MET A 160 16.51 1.16 -15.55
C MET A 160 16.47 1.53 -14.06
N THR A 161 16.79 0.57 -13.21
CA THR A 161 16.80 0.73 -11.75
C THR A 161 17.87 1.74 -11.32
N VAL A 162 19.07 1.65 -11.91
CA VAL A 162 20.16 2.61 -11.65
C VAL A 162 19.77 4.03 -12.08
N ILE A 163 19.16 4.19 -13.25
CA ILE A 163 18.66 5.48 -13.73
C ILE A 163 17.60 6.04 -12.77
N ALA A 164 16.56 5.24 -12.47
CA ALA A 164 15.46 5.65 -11.60
C ALA A 164 15.95 6.01 -10.18
N GLY A 165 16.86 5.20 -9.63
CA GLY A 165 17.44 5.45 -8.32
C GLY A 165 18.36 6.66 -8.29
N SER A 166 19.18 6.88 -9.32
CA SER A 166 20.03 8.07 -9.41
C SER A 166 19.17 9.35 -9.47
N ILE A 167 18.11 9.35 -10.28
CA ILE A 167 17.13 10.46 -10.33
C ILE A 167 16.49 10.65 -8.96
N GLY A 168 16.02 9.58 -8.32
CA GLY A 168 15.37 9.66 -7.01
C GLY A 168 16.30 10.21 -5.92
N ILE A 169 17.55 9.76 -5.89
CA ILE A 169 18.56 10.24 -4.94
C ILE A 169 18.91 11.70 -5.21
N LEU A 170 19.10 12.11 -6.47
CA LEU A 170 19.35 13.51 -6.85
C LEU A 170 18.20 14.43 -6.40
N VAL A 171 16.96 14.06 -6.71
CA VAL A 171 15.77 14.80 -6.27
C VAL A 171 15.73 14.91 -4.76
N THR A 172 16.02 13.83 -4.03
CA THR A 172 16.06 13.83 -2.56
C THR A 172 17.13 14.78 -2.03
N MET A 173 18.36 14.73 -2.56
CA MET A 173 19.45 15.59 -2.13
C MET A 173 19.12 17.07 -2.37
N LEU A 174 18.59 17.41 -3.56
CA LEU A 174 18.14 18.76 -3.88
C LEU A 174 17.01 19.22 -2.96
N LEU A 175 16.05 18.33 -2.68
CA LEU A 175 14.90 18.64 -1.84
C LEU A 175 15.32 18.90 -0.39
N VAL A 176 16.23 18.10 0.16
CA VAL A 176 16.78 18.28 1.52
C VAL A 176 17.69 19.51 1.61
N TYR A 177 18.39 19.84 0.53
CA TYR A 177 19.22 21.03 0.45
C TYR A 177 18.37 22.31 0.45
N VAL A 178 17.30 22.37 -0.36
CA VAL A 178 16.39 23.52 -0.46
C VAL A 178 15.48 23.62 0.76
N PHE A 179 14.91 22.50 1.18
CA PHE A 179 14.07 22.39 2.35
C PHE A 179 14.84 21.62 3.42
N PRO A 180 15.32 22.26 4.49
CA PRO A 180 16.03 21.56 5.55
C PRO A 180 15.22 20.33 5.98
N ALA A 181 15.86 19.15 6.05
CA ALA A 181 15.22 17.87 6.40
C ALA A 181 14.49 17.87 7.75
N GLN A 182 14.65 18.94 8.53
CA GLN A 182 13.80 19.40 9.65
C GLN A 182 12.31 19.56 9.28
N ARG A 183 11.97 19.59 7.98
CA ARG A 183 10.61 19.58 7.42
C ARG A 183 10.32 18.26 6.73
N THR A 184 10.75 17.13 7.29
CA THR A 184 10.38 15.80 6.79
C THR A 184 8.87 15.71 6.56
N ARG A 185 8.06 16.38 7.40
CA ARG A 185 6.62 16.58 7.20
C ARG A 185 6.28 17.22 5.84
N ASP A 186 6.82 18.40 5.56
CA ASP A 186 6.50 19.16 4.34
C ASP A 186 7.07 18.46 3.12
N ILE A 187 8.26 17.85 3.24
CA ILE A 187 8.91 17.07 2.20
C ILE A 187 8.08 15.83 1.87
N ILE A 188 7.72 15.00 2.86
CA ILE A 188 6.93 13.79 2.62
C ILE A 188 5.53 14.16 2.10
N MET A 189 4.90 15.22 2.61
CA MET A 189 3.61 15.71 2.08
C MET A 189 3.75 16.17 0.62
N LEU A 190 4.78 16.96 0.31
CA LEU A 190 5.06 17.40 -1.06
C LEU A 190 5.30 16.22 -1.99
N LEU A 191 6.08 15.23 -1.56
CA LEU A 191 6.34 14.01 -2.32
C LEU A 191 5.08 13.18 -2.52
N SER A 192 4.24 13.04 -1.50
CA SER A 192 2.99 12.28 -1.57
C SER A 192 1.99 12.94 -2.52
N VAL A 193 1.82 14.26 -2.41
CA VAL A 193 0.97 15.03 -3.32
C VAL A 193 1.54 15.01 -4.74
N GLY A 194 2.85 15.21 -4.88
CA GLY A 194 3.54 15.12 -6.17
C GLY A 194 3.39 13.75 -6.83
N MET A 195 3.46 12.67 -6.06
CA MET A 195 3.21 11.31 -6.54
C MET A 195 1.78 11.10 -7.02
N LEU A 196 0.78 11.56 -6.25
CA LEU A 196 -0.63 11.48 -6.64
C LEU A 196 -0.89 12.25 -7.94
N VAL A 197 -0.35 13.47 -8.05
CA VAL A 197 -0.45 14.30 -9.24
C VAL A 197 0.25 13.65 -10.43
N ALA A 198 1.46 13.13 -10.24
CA ALA A 198 2.21 12.46 -11.30
C ALA A 198 1.53 11.17 -11.77
N LEU A 199 1.01 10.36 -10.86
CA LEU A 199 0.22 9.17 -11.20
C LEU A 199 -1.06 9.55 -11.94
N TYR A 200 -1.78 10.57 -11.47
CA TYR A 200 -2.98 11.07 -12.16
C TYR A 200 -2.66 11.50 -13.59
N PHE A 201 -1.60 12.31 -13.77
CA PHE A 201 -1.15 12.71 -15.09
C PHE A 201 -0.70 11.51 -15.92
N LEU A 202 0.03 10.56 -15.35
CA LEU A 202 0.46 9.34 -16.04
C LEU A 202 -0.76 8.55 -16.53
N PHE A 203 -1.75 8.27 -15.69
CA PHE A 203 -2.97 7.60 -16.12
C PHE A 203 -3.72 8.38 -17.20
N ARG A 204 -3.82 9.70 -17.06
CA ARG A 204 -4.52 10.57 -18.02
C ARG A 204 -3.79 10.69 -19.37
N PHE A 205 -2.47 10.70 -19.37
CA PHE A 205 -1.65 10.74 -20.57
C PHE A 205 -1.64 9.38 -21.29
N MET A 206 -1.63 8.30 -20.53
CA MET A 206 -1.57 6.94 -21.04
C MET A 206 -2.89 6.45 -21.65
N ARG A 207 -4.02 7.07 -21.26
CA ARG A 207 -5.38 6.79 -21.76
C ARG A 207 -5.68 5.28 -21.86
N PRO A 208 -5.50 4.50 -20.77
CA PRO A 208 -5.73 3.06 -20.79
C PRO A 208 -7.15 2.68 -21.24
N GLU A 209 -8.13 3.57 -21.09
CA GLU A 209 -9.50 3.43 -21.58
C GLU A 209 -9.59 3.10 -23.09
N ARG A 210 -8.63 3.56 -23.89
CA ARG A 210 -8.60 3.29 -25.34
C ARG A 210 -8.23 1.86 -25.70
N LEU A 211 -7.66 1.09 -24.77
CA LEU A 211 -7.35 -0.33 -24.98
C LEU A 211 -8.60 -1.21 -25.00
N VAL A 212 -9.73 -0.68 -24.50
CA VAL A 212 -10.96 -1.44 -24.22
C VAL A 212 -12.14 -0.96 -25.09
N ASP A 213 -11.99 0.12 -25.88
CA ASP A 213 -13.07 0.72 -26.68
C ASP A 213 -13.37 -0.10 -27.96
N PRO A 214 -14.55 -0.74 -28.08
CA PRO A 214 -14.93 -1.52 -29.27
C PRO A 214 -15.24 -0.67 -30.51
N ASP A 215 -15.56 0.61 -30.32
CA ASP A 215 -15.95 1.53 -31.40
C ASP A 215 -14.76 2.19 -32.11
N ALA A 216 -13.55 2.11 -31.54
CA ALA A 216 -12.33 2.64 -32.16
C ALA A 216 -11.79 1.76 -33.31
N PHE A 217 -12.35 0.55 -33.48
CA PHE A 217 -11.90 -0.44 -34.47
C PHE A 217 -12.41 -0.17 -35.90
N PHE A 218 -13.38 0.72 -36.08
CA PHE A 218 -14.01 0.95 -37.40
C PHE A 218 -13.14 1.74 -38.40
N THR A 219 -11.99 2.27 -37.99
CA THR A 219 -11.01 2.79 -38.95
C THR A 219 -9.60 2.49 -38.45
N ILE A 220 -9.01 1.40 -38.94
CA ILE A 220 -7.65 0.93 -38.64
C ILE A 220 -6.63 2.09 -38.71
N MET A 221 -6.79 3.01 -39.66
CA MET A 221 -5.94 4.20 -39.83
C MET A 221 -6.05 5.22 -38.69
N GLN A 222 -7.26 5.47 -38.15
CA GLN A 222 -7.46 6.35 -36.99
C GLN A 222 -7.04 5.68 -35.68
N TYR A 223 -7.24 4.36 -35.55
CA TYR A 223 -6.76 3.58 -34.42
C TYR A 223 -5.22 3.51 -34.37
N MET A 224 -4.57 3.29 -35.52
CA MET A 224 -3.11 3.39 -35.65
C MET A 224 -2.58 4.80 -35.37
N GLY A 225 -3.32 5.85 -35.76
CA GLY A 225 -3.02 7.24 -35.41
C GLY A 225 -3.21 7.54 -33.91
N ALA A 226 -4.19 6.92 -33.26
CA ALA A 226 -4.47 7.07 -31.84
C ALA A 226 -3.55 6.25 -30.92
N LEU A 227 -3.07 5.08 -31.40
CA LEU A 227 -2.07 4.21 -30.76
C LEU A 227 -0.63 4.69 -30.98
N LYS A 228 -0.41 5.64 -31.90
CA LYS A 228 0.75 6.54 -31.83
C LYS A 228 0.55 7.52 -30.66
N ALA A 229 0.42 6.99 -29.44
CA ALA A 229 0.65 7.79 -28.23
C ALA A 229 2.03 8.46 -28.36
N PRO A 230 2.27 9.61 -27.72
CA PRO A 230 3.51 10.37 -27.89
C PRO A 230 4.71 9.50 -27.49
N ARG A 231 5.33 8.88 -28.50
CA ARG A 231 6.60 8.19 -28.39
C ARG A 231 7.62 9.29 -28.14
N SER A 232 7.95 9.55 -26.88
CA SER A 232 9.08 10.41 -26.57
C SER A 232 10.35 9.61 -26.84
N PRO A 233 11.13 9.93 -27.89
CA PRO A 233 12.32 9.17 -28.24
C PRO A 233 13.42 9.27 -27.18
N TYR A 234 13.24 10.14 -26.19
CA TYR A 234 14.22 10.47 -25.14
C TYR A 234 13.99 9.71 -23.83
N LEU A 235 12.91 8.93 -23.71
CA LEU A 235 12.63 8.21 -22.47
C LEU A 235 13.40 6.89 -22.39
N PRO A 236 14.13 6.62 -21.28
CA PRO A 236 14.84 5.36 -21.08
C PRO A 236 13.94 4.12 -21.19
N THR A 237 12.67 4.24 -20.79
CA THR A 237 11.69 3.16 -20.85
C THR A 237 11.34 2.76 -22.28
N GLN A 238 11.40 3.70 -23.24
CA GLN A 238 11.19 3.39 -24.66
C GLN A 238 12.38 2.61 -25.22
N TRP A 239 13.62 2.99 -24.88
CA TRP A 239 14.82 2.26 -25.31
C TRP A 239 14.81 0.81 -24.81
N ILE A 240 14.37 0.57 -23.56
CA ILE A 240 14.19 -0.78 -23.01
C ILE A 240 13.12 -1.54 -23.79
N THR A 241 11.96 -0.91 -24.00
CA THR A 241 10.83 -1.53 -24.69
C THR A 241 11.23 -1.95 -26.10
N ASP A 242 11.93 -1.08 -26.83
CA ASP A 242 12.35 -1.34 -28.20
C ASP A 242 13.42 -2.43 -28.28
N ALA A 243 14.41 -2.42 -27.38
CA ALA A 243 15.44 -3.46 -27.31
C ALA A 243 14.86 -4.84 -26.94
N LEU A 244 13.91 -4.89 -25.99
CA LEU A 244 13.25 -6.13 -25.61
C LEU A 244 12.26 -6.61 -26.67
N TRP A 245 11.51 -5.70 -27.27
CA TRP A 245 10.56 -6.03 -28.34
C TRP A 245 11.27 -6.63 -29.55
N ALA A 246 12.39 -6.04 -29.97
CA ALA A 246 13.23 -6.60 -31.04
C ALA A 246 13.73 -8.01 -30.72
N SER A 247 14.02 -8.29 -29.44
CA SER A 247 14.42 -9.62 -28.97
C SER A 247 13.26 -10.64 -28.96
N LEU A 248 12.01 -10.18 -28.87
CA LEU A 248 10.80 -11.01 -28.86
C LEU A 248 10.33 -11.36 -30.27
N THR A 249 10.33 -10.41 -31.20
CA THR A 249 9.82 -10.62 -32.57
C THR A 249 10.86 -11.15 -33.55
N GLY A 250 12.11 -11.29 -33.12
CA GLY A 250 13.22 -11.70 -33.99
C GLY A 250 13.50 -10.70 -35.12
N SER A 251 12.94 -9.49 -35.04
CA SER A 251 13.17 -8.39 -35.97
C SER A 251 14.56 -7.82 -35.72
N GLY A 252 15.58 -8.58 -36.13
CA GLY A 252 16.98 -8.18 -36.07
C GLY A 252 17.23 -7.02 -37.03
N GLY A 253 17.52 -5.85 -36.47
CA GLY A 253 17.97 -4.71 -37.26
C GLY A 253 18.63 -3.68 -36.36
N GLY A 254 19.98 -3.65 -36.35
CA GLY A 254 20.87 -2.53 -36.03
C GLY A 254 20.78 -1.84 -34.65
N ASP A 255 19.58 -1.48 -34.20
CA ASP A 255 19.37 -0.46 -33.18
C ASP A 255 19.35 -1.00 -31.74
N VAL A 256 19.30 -2.31 -31.55
CA VAL A 256 19.30 -2.93 -30.20
C VAL A 256 20.57 -2.55 -29.43
N LEU A 257 21.74 -2.62 -30.09
CA LEU A 257 23.01 -2.20 -29.50
C LEU A 257 23.04 -0.69 -29.26
N PHE A 258 22.42 0.11 -30.12
CA PHE A 258 22.31 1.55 -29.94
C PHE A 258 21.48 1.89 -28.69
N TYR A 259 20.29 1.30 -28.54
CA TYR A 259 19.45 1.50 -27.35
C TYR A 259 20.11 0.99 -26.06
N MET A 260 20.86 -0.11 -26.13
CA MET A 260 21.67 -0.61 -25.02
C MET A 260 22.80 0.35 -24.64
N GLY A 261 23.50 0.90 -25.64
CA GLY A 261 24.53 1.92 -25.41
C GLY A 261 23.95 3.17 -24.79
N LEU A 262 22.79 3.63 -25.27
CA LEU A 262 22.09 4.81 -24.78
C LEU A 262 21.64 4.65 -23.32
N ILE A 263 21.11 3.47 -22.94
CA ILE A 263 20.66 3.26 -21.56
C ILE A 263 21.82 3.13 -20.57
N TRP A 264 22.88 2.40 -20.92
CA TRP A 264 24.03 2.23 -20.03
C TRP A 264 24.87 3.48 -19.91
N SER A 265 25.04 4.24 -21.00
CA SER A 265 25.69 5.56 -20.93
C SER A 265 24.89 6.53 -20.07
N THR A 266 23.56 6.55 -20.18
CA THR A 266 22.68 7.36 -19.32
C THR A 266 22.76 6.93 -17.85
N ALA A 267 22.74 5.62 -17.58
CA ALA A 267 22.87 5.08 -16.23
C ALA A 267 24.23 5.45 -15.59
N ALA A 268 25.33 5.29 -16.33
CA ALA A 268 26.66 5.65 -15.87
C ALA A 268 26.80 7.16 -15.65
N ALA A 269 26.32 7.98 -16.58
CA ALA A 269 26.35 9.43 -16.45
C ALA A 269 25.58 9.90 -15.21
N LEU A 270 24.36 9.39 -14.99
CA LEU A 270 23.56 9.75 -13.82
C LEU A 270 24.19 9.28 -12.51
N ALA A 271 24.80 8.09 -12.47
CA ALA A 271 25.50 7.60 -11.29
C ALA A 271 26.67 8.53 -10.92
N VAL A 272 27.46 8.97 -11.90
CA VAL A 272 28.58 9.90 -11.70
C VAL A 272 28.09 11.27 -11.26
N ILE A 273 27.07 11.83 -11.94
CA ILE A 273 26.45 13.12 -11.57
C ILE A 273 25.94 13.07 -10.13
N THR A 274 25.37 11.94 -9.71
CA THR A 274 24.86 11.74 -8.35
C THR A 274 25.99 11.79 -7.32
N VAL A 275 27.13 11.16 -7.59
CA VAL A 275 28.30 11.21 -6.71
C VAL A 275 28.90 12.61 -6.64
N TRP A 276 29.04 13.32 -7.77
CA TRP A 276 29.53 14.70 -7.79
C TRP A 276 28.60 15.65 -7.03
N THR A 277 27.29 15.48 -7.20
CA THR A 277 26.29 16.26 -6.45
C THR A 277 26.37 15.95 -4.96
N ALA A 278 26.60 14.69 -4.58
CA ALA A 278 26.76 14.31 -3.19
C ALA A 278 28.01 14.94 -2.55
N GLN A 279 29.14 14.98 -3.25
CA GLN A 279 30.35 15.66 -2.74
C GLN A 279 30.08 17.14 -2.39
N ALA A 280 29.25 17.81 -3.19
CA ALA A 280 28.91 19.22 -2.98
C ALA A 280 27.83 19.43 -1.90
N LEU A 281 26.74 18.64 -1.91
CA LEU A 281 25.53 18.97 -1.16
C LEU A 281 25.22 18.00 0.01
N TYR A 282 25.75 16.77 0.00
CA TYR A 282 25.31 15.72 0.92
C TYR A 282 25.57 16.05 2.38
N PHE A 283 26.80 16.45 2.71
CA PHE A 283 27.19 16.71 4.10
C PHE A 283 26.45 17.93 4.69
N GLU A 284 26.28 18.99 3.90
CA GLU A 284 25.52 20.15 4.32
C GLU A 284 24.03 19.81 4.53
N GLY A 285 23.45 19.00 3.64
CA GLY A 285 22.09 18.48 3.78
C GLY A 285 21.92 17.60 5.02
N PHE A 286 22.91 16.76 5.33
CA PHE A 286 22.94 15.93 6.53
C PHE A 286 23.09 16.76 7.80
N SER A 287 24.02 17.71 7.86
CA SER A 287 24.18 18.58 9.03
C SER A 287 22.88 19.35 9.34
N LYS A 288 22.26 19.94 8.30
CA LYS A 288 20.96 20.60 8.41
C LYS A 288 19.84 19.67 8.88
N SER A 289 19.92 18.37 8.59
CA SER A 289 18.91 17.38 9.03
C SER A 289 18.99 17.09 10.52
N GLN A 290 20.19 17.18 11.11
CA GLN A 290 20.44 16.89 12.53
C GLN A 290 20.20 18.09 13.47
N GLU A 291 20.19 19.32 12.95
CA GLU A 291 19.95 20.51 13.75
C GLU A 291 18.51 20.55 14.33
N ALA A 292 18.40 20.54 15.66
CA ALA A 292 17.12 20.60 16.36
C ALA A 292 16.44 21.98 16.22
N LYS A 293 15.18 21.99 15.76
CA LYS A 293 14.41 23.23 15.55
C LYS A 293 13.91 23.85 16.86
N LYS A 294 14.06 25.18 17.01
CA LYS A 294 13.23 25.99 17.94
C LYS A 294 11.77 26.02 17.46
N ARG A 295 10.86 25.67 18.37
CA ARG A 295 9.44 25.35 18.13
C ARG A 295 8.61 26.61 17.85
N LYS A 296 7.82 26.66 16.77
CA LYS A 296 6.69 27.62 16.65
C LYS A 296 5.50 27.10 17.44
N ALA A 297 4.98 27.91 18.35
CA ALA A 297 3.92 27.56 19.32
C ALA A 297 2.49 27.51 18.73
N ALA A 298 2.33 27.79 17.43
CA ALA A 298 1.04 27.84 16.75
C ALA A 298 0.46 26.42 16.60
N GLY A 299 -0.51 26.06 17.44
CA GLY A 299 -1.22 24.78 17.41
C GLY A 299 -1.30 24.06 18.77
N LYS A 300 -0.48 24.45 19.75
CA LYS A 300 -0.45 23.82 21.09
C LYS A 300 -1.80 23.91 21.81
N ARG A 301 -2.48 25.06 21.72
CA ARG A 301 -3.75 25.33 22.41
C ARG A 301 -4.91 24.45 21.91
N LEU A 302 -4.97 24.18 20.60
CA LEU A 302 -6.06 23.41 20.01
C LEU A 302 -5.89 21.92 20.29
N LEU A 303 -4.65 21.42 20.19
CA LEU A 303 -4.28 20.06 20.58
C LEU A 303 -4.54 19.82 22.07
N ASP A 304 -4.17 20.76 22.95
CA ASP A 304 -4.40 20.62 24.39
C ASP A 304 -5.89 20.57 24.75
N ARG A 305 -6.76 21.26 24.01
CA ARG A 305 -8.22 21.15 24.20
C ARG A 305 -8.77 19.79 23.77
N LEU A 306 -8.36 19.31 22.60
CA LEU A 306 -8.78 17.99 22.11
C LEU A 306 -8.32 16.86 23.02
N VAL A 307 -7.07 16.91 23.49
CA VAL A 307 -6.52 15.94 24.45
C VAL A 307 -7.33 15.92 25.75
N LYS A 308 -7.65 17.10 26.31
CA LYS A 308 -8.48 17.18 27.53
C LYS A 308 -9.88 16.63 27.33
N TRP A 309 -10.45 16.77 26.13
CA TRP A 309 -11.77 16.22 25.82
C TRP A 309 -11.75 14.68 25.81
N VAL A 310 -10.70 14.08 25.24
CA VAL A 310 -10.49 12.62 25.23
C VAL A 310 -10.12 12.09 26.62
N GLU A 311 -9.39 12.85 27.44
CA GLU A 311 -8.93 12.42 28.77
C GLU A 311 -10.07 12.30 29.80
N ARG A 312 -10.99 13.26 29.81
CA ARG A 312 -12.08 13.40 30.80
C ARG A 312 -12.90 12.11 31.04
N PRO A 313 -13.36 11.37 30.02
CA PRO A 313 -14.21 10.20 30.25
C PRO A 313 -13.48 8.96 30.82
N PHE A 314 -12.14 8.91 30.83
CA PHE A 314 -11.40 7.67 31.14
C PHE A 314 -10.69 7.65 32.51
N GLY A 315 -10.79 8.73 33.29
CA GLY A 315 -10.07 8.93 34.55
C GLY A 315 -8.59 9.26 34.34
N SER A 316 -7.87 9.59 35.43
CA SER A 316 -6.46 10.03 35.39
C SER A 316 -5.54 9.03 34.71
N ASP A 317 -5.69 7.74 35.04
CA ASP A 317 -4.67 6.75 34.70
C ASP A 317 -4.72 6.39 33.22
N LEU A 318 -5.90 6.03 32.71
CA LEU A 318 -6.09 5.69 31.29
C LEU A 318 -6.11 6.95 30.42
N GLY A 319 -6.65 8.06 30.95
CA GLY A 319 -6.62 9.35 30.28
C GLY A 319 -5.21 9.82 29.95
N ALA A 320 -4.24 9.61 30.84
CA ALA A 320 -2.84 9.94 30.57
C ALA A 320 -2.23 9.13 29.41
N VAL A 321 -2.56 7.84 29.30
CA VAL A 321 -2.12 6.97 28.19
C VAL A 321 -2.76 7.42 26.87
N LEU A 322 -4.06 7.69 26.86
CA LEU A 322 -4.75 8.17 25.66
C LEU A 322 -4.30 9.57 25.25
N ALA A 323 -4.02 10.45 26.21
CA ALA A 323 -3.44 11.76 25.97
C ALA A 323 -2.05 11.67 25.36
N LYS A 324 -1.23 10.71 25.81
CA LYS A 324 0.05 10.38 25.19
C LYS A 324 -0.18 9.90 23.75
N ASP A 325 -1.02 8.90 23.53
CA ASP A 325 -1.26 8.34 22.18
C ASP A 325 -1.72 9.41 21.19
N MET A 326 -2.67 10.26 21.61
CA MET A 326 -3.14 11.38 20.78
C MET A 326 -2.00 12.37 20.49
N ARG A 327 -1.22 12.77 21.49
CA ARG A 327 -0.08 13.68 21.27
C ARG A 327 0.96 13.06 20.34
N THR A 328 1.24 11.77 20.47
CA THR A 328 2.18 11.05 19.61
C THR A 328 1.64 10.96 18.19
N PHE A 329 0.36 10.60 18.00
CA PHE A 329 -0.31 10.56 16.69
C PHE A 329 -0.23 11.90 15.95
N PHE A 330 -0.58 13.00 16.62
CA PHE A 330 -0.50 14.34 16.03
C PHE A 330 0.94 14.83 15.80
N ARG A 331 1.94 14.22 16.47
CA ARG A 331 3.36 14.56 16.33
C ARG A 331 4.10 13.69 15.32
N ASP A 332 3.60 12.49 15.02
CA ASP A 332 4.23 11.55 14.10
C ASP A 332 3.87 11.89 12.65
N ASN A 333 4.87 12.40 11.90
CA ASN A 333 4.69 12.80 10.51
C ASN A 333 4.42 11.63 9.56
N THR A 334 4.88 10.42 9.92
CA THR A 334 4.69 9.22 9.09
C THR A 334 3.21 8.82 9.06
N GLN A 335 2.49 9.06 10.15
CA GLN A 335 1.06 8.76 10.21
C GLN A 335 0.21 9.76 9.42
N TRP A 336 0.61 11.04 9.36
CA TRP A 336 -0.08 12.05 8.55
C TRP A 336 0.04 11.82 7.05
N SER A 337 1.22 11.41 6.57
CA SER A 337 1.39 11.09 5.15
C SER A 337 0.54 9.87 4.76
N GLN A 338 0.50 8.85 5.61
CA GLN A 338 -0.35 7.68 5.42
C GLN A 338 -1.84 8.02 5.47
N LEU A 339 -2.25 8.89 6.40
CA LEU A 339 -3.64 9.32 6.50
C LEU A 339 -4.08 10.11 5.27
N LEU A 340 -3.21 10.96 4.71
CA LEU A 340 -3.47 11.69 3.48
C LEU A 340 -3.58 10.75 2.28
N LEU A 341 -2.63 9.82 2.12
CA LEU A 341 -2.65 8.82 1.05
C LEU A 341 -3.91 7.95 1.13
N LEU A 342 -4.26 7.52 2.34
CA LEU A 342 -5.46 6.74 2.59
C LEU A 342 -6.74 7.57 2.34
N GLY A 343 -6.75 8.85 2.73
CA GLY A 343 -7.83 9.77 2.46
C GLY A 343 -8.05 9.95 0.95
N ALA A 344 -6.97 10.10 0.19
CA ALA A 344 -7.03 10.15 -1.27
C ALA A 344 -7.62 8.85 -1.85
N LEU A 345 -7.21 7.68 -1.34
CA LEU A 345 -7.78 6.40 -1.75
C LEU A 345 -9.28 6.30 -1.45
N VAL A 346 -9.71 6.77 -0.27
CA VAL A 346 -11.12 6.84 0.11
C VAL A 346 -11.90 7.75 -0.83
N VAL A 347 -11.36 8.93 -1.18
CA VAL A 347 -12.01 9.84 -2.14
C VAL A 347 -12.15 9.18 -3.51
N VAL A 348 -11.11 8.52 -4.00
CA VAL A 348 -11.17 7.77 -5.28
C VAL A 348 -12.21 6.65 -5.22
N TYR A 349 -12.26 5.93 -4.10
CA TYR A 349 -13.27 4.89 -3.85
C TYR A 349 -14.69 5.46 -3.91
N VAL A 350 -14.98 6.58 -3.21
CA VAL A 350 -16.30 7.22 -3.24
C VAL A 350 -16.62 7.76 -4.64
N TYR A 351 -15.65 8.40 -5.31
CA TYR A 351 -15.81 8.91 -6.67
C TYR A 351 -16.13 7.80 -7.68
N ASN A 352 -15.59 6.59 -7.50
CA ASN A 352 -15.87 5.46 -8.38
C ASN A 352 -17.38 5.18 -8.49
N PHE A 353 -18.11 5.28 -7.37
CA PHE A 353 -19.56 5.10 -7.34
C PHE A 353 -20.33 6.21 -8.05
N SER A 354 -19.79 7.43 -8.11
CA SER A 354 -20.44 8.55 -8.79
C SER A 354 -20.40 8.46 -10.32
N VAL A 355 -19.46 7.69 -10.87
CA VAL A 355 -19.22 7.57 -12.33
C VAL A 355 -19.81 6.27 -12.89
N LEU A 356 -20.40 5.43 -12.05
CA LEU A 356 -21.01 4.17 -12.46
C LEU A 356 -22.24 4.44 -13.36
N PRO A 357 -22.25 3.98 -14.63
CA PRO A 357 -23.35 4.24 -15.56
C PRO A 357 -24.54 3.31 -15.26
N LEU A 358 -25.31 3.63 -14.23
CA LEU A 358 -26.46 2.82 -13.79
C LEU A 358 -27.59 2.82 -14.85
N ASP A 359 -27.76 3.95 -15.55
CA ASP A 359 -28.86 4.18 -16.51
C ASP A 359 -28.80 3.36 -17.81
N LYS A 360 -27.65 2.74 -18.11
CA LYS A 360 -27.43 2.00 -19.37
C LYS A 360 -27.69 0.49 -19.25
N SER A 361 -28.09 0.00 -18.08
CA SER A 361 -28.27 -1.43 -17.84
C SER A 361 -29.70 -1.90 -18.16
N PRO A 362 -29.88 -3.07 -18.82
CA PRO A 362 -31.20 -3.63 -19.13
C PRO A 362 -31.95 -4.24 -17.92
N ILE A 363 -31.43 -4.06 -16.70
CA ILE A 363 -31.98 -4.58 -15.44
C ILE A 363 -32.72 -3.45 -14.72
N ARG A 364 -33.74 -3.76 -13.91
CA ARG A 364 -34.41 -2.74 -13.07
C ARG A 364 -33.37 -2.02 -12.21
N LEU A 365 -33.32 -0.69 -12.34
CA LEU A 365 -32.35 0.19 -11.67
C LEU A 365 -32.31 -0.07 -10.16
N ASP A 366 -33.48 -0.20 -9.52
CA ASP A 366 -33.58 -0.46 -8.08
C ASP A 366 -32.94 -1.80 -7.67
N PHE A 367 -33.06 -2.86 -8.48
CA PHE A 367 -32.46 -4.16 -8.16
C PHE A 367 -30.93 -4.07 -8.21
N LEU A 368 -30.40 -3.43 -9.27
CA LEU A 368 -28.96 -3.29 -9.46
C LEU A 368 -28.35 -2.38 -8.38
N GLN A 369 -29.02 -1.28 -8.02
CA GLN A 369 -28.57 -0.36 -6.98
C GLN A 369 -28.49 -1.03 -5.60
N ASN A 370 -29.51 -1.80 -5.20
CA ASN A 370 -29.51 -2.46 -3.88
C ASN A 370 -28.49 -3.61 -3.80
N GLU A 371 -28.27 -4.35 -4.89
CA GLU A 371 -27.21 -5.38 -4.97
C GLU A 371 -25.82 -4.74 -4.92
N LEU A 372 -25.61 -3.64 -5.64
CA LEU A 372 -24.36 -2.88 -5.58
C LEU A 372 -24.12 -2.29 -4.19
N ALA A 373 -25.14 -1.79 -3.50
CA ALA A 373 -25.02 -1.32 -2.12
C ALA A 373 -24.69 -2.47 -1.14
N PHE A 374 -25.25 -3.66 -1.36
CA PHE A 374 -24.95 -4.84 -0.57
C PHE A 374 -23.48 -5.28 -0.75
N LEU A 375 -23.01 -5.35 -1.99
CA LEU A 375 -21.60 -5.62 -2.30
C LEU A 375 -20.67 -4.52 -1.78
N ASN A 376 -21.14 -3.27 -1.82
CA ASN A 376 -20.40 -2.12 -1.34
C ASN A 376 -20.12 -2.18 0.17
N MET A 377 -21.01 -2.78 0.98
CA MET A 377 -20.70 -3.04 2.40
C MET A 377 -19.43 -3.88 2.58
N GLY A 378 -19.23 -4.89 1.73
CA GLY A 378 -18.01 -5.70 1.76
C GLY A 378 -16.78 -4.93 1.36
N LEU A 379 -16.88 -4.08 0.32
CA LEU A 379 -15.78 -3.24 -0.11
C LEU A 379 -15.44 -2.17 0.94
N ALA A 380 -16.43 -1.51 1.53
CA ALA A 380 -16.27 -0.56 2.62
C ALA A 380 -15.65 -1.22 3.86
N GLY A 381 -16.13 -2.41 4.23
CA GLY A 381 -15.55 -3.22 5.31
C GLY A 381 -14.08 -3.57 5.03
N PHE A 382 -13.74 -3.91 3.78
CA PHE A 382 -12.37 -4.19 3.38
C PHE A 382 -11.49 -2.93 3.47
N VAL A 383 -11.97 -1.77 2.99
CA VAL A 383 -11.28 -0.49 3.14
C VAL A 383 -11.04 -0.19 4.62
N LEU A 384 -12.06 -0.32 5.46
CA LEU A 384 -11.95 -0.11 6.91
C LEU A 384 -10.95 -1.08 7.55
N SER A 385 -10.92 -2.33 7.11
CA SER A 385 -9.93 -3.31 7.59
C SER A 385 -8.50 -2.88 7.24
N ALA A 386 -8.27 -2.32 6.06
CA ALA A 386 -6.97 -1.82 5.62
C ALA A 386 -6.55 -0.54 6.36
N VAL A 387 -7.50 0.34 6.72
CA VAL A 387 -7.24 1.49 7.62
C VAL A 387 -6.82 0.99 9.00
N SER A 388 -7.58 0.04 9.55
CA SER A 388 -7.32 -0.56 10.84
C SER A 388 -5.96 -1.26 10.87
N ALA A 389 -5.55 -1.94 9.78
CA ALA A 389 -4.23 -2.55 9.67
C ALA A 389 -3.08 -1.54 9.87
N ARG A 390 -3.27 -0.29 9.44
CA ARG A 390 -2.24 0.75 9.48
C ARG A 390 -2.19 1.51 10.81
N PHE A 391 -3.34 1.77 11.42
CA PHE A 391 -3.42 2.62 12.62
C PHE A 391 -3.78 1.87 13.89
N VAL A 392 -4.69 0.90 13.80
CA VAL A 392 -5.26 0.20 14.97
C VAL A 392 -4.40 -1.01 15.33
N PHE A 393 -3.97 -1.80 14.35
CA PHE A 393 -3.14 -2.98 14.57
C PHE A 393 -1.78 -2.64 15.22
N PRO A 394 -1.02 -1.63 14.76
CA PRO A 394 0.26 -1.28 15.38
C PRO A 394 0.12 -0.55 16.72
N ALA A 395 -1.08 -0.23 17.19
CA ALA A 395 -1.28 0.65 18.35
C ALA A 395 -0.65 0.14 19.66
N VAL A 396 -0.50 -1.17 19.80
CA VAL A 396 0.22 -1.78 20.95
C VAL A 396 1.73 -1.75 20.72
N SER A 397 2.18 -2.08 19.50
CA SER A 397 3.59 -2.03 19.10
C SER A 397 4.16 -0.61 19.15
N ALA A 398 3.34 0.41 18.89
CA ALA A 398 3.70 1.82 18.91
C ALA A 398 4.23 2.32 20.27
N GLU A 399 4.02 1.56 21.34
CA GLU A 399 4.67 1.84 22.63
C GLU A 399 6.19 1.64 22.59
N GLY A 400 6.66 0.82 21.65
CA GLY A 400 8.07 0.55 21.41
C GLY A 400 8.80 0.05 22.66
N SER A 401 10.05 0.49 22.81
CA SER A 401 10.90 0.15 23.96
C SER A 401 10.37 0.68 25.29
N ALA A 402 9.43 1.63 25.31
CA ALA A 402 8.84 2.19 26.53
C ALA A 402 7.72 1.33 27.12
N TYR A 403 7.38 0.20 26.51
CA TYR A 403 6.30 -0.69 26.98
C TYR A 403 6.49 -1.17 28.43
N TRP A 404 7.73 -1.34 28.90
CA TRP A 404 8.01 -1.73 30.27
C TRP A 404 7.46 -0.74 31.32
N ILE A 405 7.36 0.55 30.98
CA ILE A 405 6.80 1.59 31.85
C ILE A 405 5.29 1.38 32.05
N ILE A 406 4.58 0.95 31.00
CA ILE A 406 3.15 0.65 31.10
C ILE A 406 2.93 -0.56 31.98
N ARG A 407 3.81 -1.57 31.89
CA ARG A 407 3.73 -2.78 32.68
C ARG A 407 4.05 -2.55 34.17
N SER A 408 4.96 -1.63 34.49
CA SER A 408 5.27 -1.25 35.87
C SER A 408 4.27 -0.26 36.48
N SER A 409 3.41 0.34 35.65
CA SER A 409 2.35 1.24 36.12
C SER A 409 1.22 0.47 36.83
N PRO A 410 0.43 1.13 37.71
CA PRO A 410 -0.72 0.50 38.37
C PRO A 410 -1.88 0.16 37.41
N LEU A 411 -1.76 0.45 36.11
CA LEU A 411 -2.77 0.16 35.11
C LEU A 411 -2.84 -1.34 34.80
N ARG A 412 -4.00 -1.93 35.09
CA ARG A 412 -4.30 -3.31 34.67
C ARG A 412 -4.23 -3.40 33.13
N LEU A 413 -3.48 -4.38 32.60
CA LEU A 413 -3.38 -4.66 31.15
C LEU A 413 -4.74 -4.77 30.44
N ARG A 414 -5.76 -5.30 31.13
CA ARG A 414 -7.14 -5.34 30.62
C ARG A 414 -7.68 -3.94 30.35
N ARG A 415 -7.50 -3.00 31.28
CA ARG A 415 -7.98 -1.62 31.14
C ARG A 415 -7.20 -0.88 30.06
N TYR A 416 -5.89 -1.13 29.95
CA TYR A 416 -5.05 -0.60 28.88
C TYR A 416 -5.54 -1.03 27.49
N LEU A 417 -5.73 -2.34 27.25
CA LEU A 417 -6.13 -2.85 25.93
C LEU A 417 -7.54 -2.39 25.52
N TRP A 418 -8.49 -2.44 26.45
CA TRP A 418 -9.85 -1.95 26.22
C TRP A 418 -9.93 -0.43 26.07
N GLY A 419 -9.01 0.31 26.70
CA GLY A 419 -8.87 1.74 26.51
C GLY A 419 -8.43 2.09 25.08
N LYS A 420 -7.43 1.39 24.54
CA LYS A 420 -7.05 1.53 23.12
C LYS A 420 -8.21 1.15 22.19
N TYR A 421 -8.96 0.10 22.53
CA TYR A 421 -10.17 -0.27 21.79
C TYR A 421 -11.18 0.86 21.71
N LEU A 422 -11.52 1.48 22.84
CA LEU A 422 -12.49 2.57 22.83
C LEU A 422 -11.94 3.83 22.11
N PHE A 423 -10.64 4.08 22.21
CA PHE A 423 -9.98 5.19 21.51
C PHE A 423 -10.11 5.10 19.99
N PHE A 424 -9.91 3.91 19.41
CA PHE A 424 -10.01 3.72 17.96
C PHE A 424 -11.43 3.41 17.47
N LEU A 425 -12.33 2.94 18.34
CA LEU A 425 -13.70 2.59 17.96
C LEU A 425 -14.45 3.80 17.38
N LEU A 426 -14.39 4.97 18.05
CA LEU A 426 -15.14 6.14 17.64
C LEU A 426 -14.67 6.70 16.28
N PRO A 427 -13.37 6.97 16.04
CA PRO A 427 -12.91 7.42 14.72
C PRO A 427 -13.24 6.44 13.59
N MET A 428 -13.16 5.13 13.87
CA MET A 428 -13.43 4.09 12.87
C MET A 428 -14.92 3.95 12.57
N ALA A 429 -15.79 4.13 13.56
CA ALA A 429 -17.24 4.14 13.36
C ALA A 429 -17.66 5.36 12.52
N VAL A 430 -17.14 6.54 12.83
CA VAL A 430 -17.39 7.76 12.04
C VAL A 430 -16.93 7.56 10.59
N LEU A 431 -15.73 7.01 10.38
CA LEU A 431 -15.23 6.74 9.04
C LEU A 431 -16.14 5.75 8.29
N ALA A 432 -16.55 4.65 8.93
CA ALA A 432 -17.40 3.63 8.32
C ALA A 432 -18.78 4.19 7.92
N GLU A 433 -19.42 4.96 8.80
CA GLU A 433 -20.72 5.57 8.49
C GLU A 433 -20.62 6.61 7.38
N VAL A 434 -19.58 7.45 7.38
CA VAL A 434 -19.37 8.42 6.30
C VAL A 434 -19.18 7.71 4.96
N LEU A 435 -18.43 6.62 4.93
CA LEU A 435 -18.23 5.82 3.71
C LEU A 435 -19.56 5.23 3.22
N ILE A 436 -20.32 4.59 4.10
CA ILE A 436 -21.54 3.87 3.72
C ILE A 436 -22.67 4.81 3.37
N ILE A 437 -22.95 5.79 4.21
CA ILE A 437 -24.00 6.78 3.95
C ILE A 437 -23.66 7.58 2.70
N GLY A 438 -22.40 8.00 2.53
CA GLY A 438 -21.95 8.75 1.37
C GLY A 438 -22.09 7.96 0.07
N THR A 439 -21.60 6.71 0.04
CA THR A 439 -21.69 5.87 -1.17
C THR A 439 -23.12 5.43 -1.48
N ASN A 440 -23.92 5.09 -0.46
CA ASN A 440 -25.34 4.76 -0.62
C ASN A 440 -26.16 5.95 -1.12
N TYR A 441 -25.85 7.17 -0.67
CA TYR A 441 -26.50 8.37 -1.16
C TYR A 441 -26.21 8.59 -2.65
N MET A 442 -24.96 8.38 -3.07
CA MET A 442 -24.57 8.46 -4.49
C MET A 442 -25.18 7.36 -5.36
N LEU A 443 -25.50 6.21 -4.77
CA LEU A 443 -26.16 5.08 -5.43
C LEU A 443 -27.69 5.18 -5.46
N GLU A 444 -28.28 6.20 -4.81
CA GLU A 444 -29.73 6.41 -4.71
C GLU A 444 -30.50 5.19 -4.17
N VAL A 445 -29.90 4.45 -3.24
CA VAL A 445 -30.51 3.22 -2.70
C VAL A 445 -31.74 3.47 -1.83
N THR A 446 -32.58 2.43 -1.74
CA THR A 446 -33.81 2.47 -0.93
C THR A 446 -33.53 2.77 0.55
N PRO A 447 -34.44 3.50 1.25
CA PRO A 447 -34.26 3.84 2.67
C PRO A 447 -34.07 2.62 3.59
N PHE A 448 -34.72 1.50 3.25
CA PHE A 448 -34.56 0.24 3.97
C PHE A 448 -33.12 -0.28 3.87
N MET A 449 -32.56 -0.31 2.66
CA MET A 449 -31.20 -0.78 2.42
C MET A 449 -30.16 0.16 3.03
N MET A 450 -30.42 1.47 3.01
CA MET A 450 -29.59 2.47 3.71
C MET A 450 -29.53 2.17 5.22
N GLY A 451 -30.68 2.00 5.87
CA GLY A 451 -30.74 1.72 7.31
C GLY A 451 -30.08 0.39 7.68
N LEU A 452 -30.34 -0.67 6.90
CA LEU A 452 -29.73 -1.98 7.13
C LEU A 452 -28.21 -1.91 7.00
N SER A 453 -27.70 -1.34 5.90
CA SER A 453 -26.26 -1.31 5.64
C SER A 453 -25.48 -0.45 6.63
N SER A 454 -26.03 0.70 7.05
CA SER A 454 -25.45 1.50 8.14
C SER A 454 -25.38 0.70 9.45
N VAL A 455 -26.49 0.07 9.87
CA VAL A 455 -26.51 -0.68 11.13
C VAL A 455 -25.54 -1.87 11.09
N THR A 456 -25.52 -2.64 10.01
CA THR A 456 -24.58 -3.75 9.84
C THR A 456 -23.14 -3.26 9.89
N MET A 457 -22.82 -2.16 9.18
CA MET A 457 -21.47 -1.61 9.14
C MET A 457 -21.03 -1.09 10.51
N LEU A 458 -21.91 -0.44 11.26
CA LEU A 458 -21.67 -0.06 12.64
C LEU A 458 -21.27 -1.27 13.50
N PHE A 459 -22.00 -2.38 13.40
CA PHE A 459 -21.66 -3.62 14.11
C PHE A 459 -20.32 -4.20 13.66
N MET A 460 -20.07 -4.26 12.35
CA MET A 460 -18.81 -4.76 11.81
C MET A 460 -17.60 -3.96 12.30
N VAL A 461 -17.73 -2.65 12.53
CA VAL A 461 -16.65 -1.81 13.09
C VAL A 461 -16.18 -2.35 14.44
N PHE A 462 -17.10 -2.77 15.32
CA PHE A 462 -16.73 -3.34 16.62
C PHE A 462 -15.82 -4.56 16.46
N GLY A 463 -16.15 -5.44 15.51
CA GLY A 463 -15.36 -6.63 15.17
C GLY A 463 -14.01 -6.28 14.55
N ILE A 464 -13.98 -5.40 13.55
CA ILE A 464 -12.76 -5.01 12.81
C ILE A 464 -11.74 -4.34 13.75
N VAL A 465 -12.17 -3.43 14.62
CA VAL A 465 -11.29 -2.75 15.58
C VAL A 465 -10.77 -3.73 16.64
N ALA A 466 -11.63 -4.64 17.13
CA ALA A 466 -11.22 -5.64 18.12
C ALA A 466 -10.24 -6.66 17.53
N LEU A 467 -10.43 -7.07 16.28
CA LEU A 467 -9.48 -7.88 15.53
C LEU A 467 -8.15 -7.13 15.38
N GLY A 468 -8.17 -5.85 15.00
CA GLY A 468 -6.96 -5.04 14.84
C GLY A 468 -6.12 -5.01 16.12
N ILE A 469 -6.73 -4.59 17.24
CA ILE A 469 -6.05 -4.48 18.54
C ILE A 469 -5.68 -5.85 19.11
N GLY A 470 -6.58 -6.82 18.99
CA GLY A 470 -6.36 -8.18 19.49
C GLY A 470 -5.17 -8.84 18.80
N PHE A 471 -5.11 -8.82 17.47
CA PHE A 471 -3.97 -9.37 16.72
C PHE A 471 -2.69 -8.54 16.93
N GLY A 472 -2.81 -7.22 17.05
CA GLY A 472 -1.69 -6.34 17.41
C GLY A 472 -1.08 -6.67 18.77
N ALA A 473 -1.92 -7.07 19.74
CA ALA A 473 -1.49 -7.53 21.06
C ALA A 473 -0.93 -8.97 21.07
N VAL A 474 -1.35 -9.83 20.14
CA VAL A 474 -0.82 -11.19 19.98
C VAL A 474 0.56 -11.19 19.32
N TYR A 475 0.79 -10.27 18.38
CA TYR A 475 2.03 -10.14 17.64
C TYR A 475 2.66 -8.74 17.80
N PRO A 476 3.00 -8.33 19.04
CA PRO A 476 3.60 -7.03 19.25
C PRO A 476 5.05 -7.04 18.73
N ASP A 477 5.45 -5.95 18.09
CA ASP A 477 6.82 -5.69 17.69
C ASP A 477 7.29 -4.35 18.28
N PHE A 478 7.91 -4.43 19.46
CA PHE A 478 8.39 -3.27 20.21
C PHE A 478 9.75 -2.75 19.73
N LYS A 479 10.42 -3.47 18.82
CA LYS A 479 11.75 -3.10 18.30
C LYS A 479 11.66 -2.72 16.82
N HIS A 480 10.69 -1.86 16.50
CA HIS A 480 10.50 -1.35 15.15
C HIS A 480 11.30 -0.05 14.91
N GLU A 481 11.85 0.12 13.71
CA GLU A 481 12.36 1.42 13.25
C GLU A 481 11.23 2.31 12.72
N ASN A 482 10.21 1.69 12.10
CA ASN A 482 9.05 2.38 11.56
C ASN A 482 7.75 1.64 11.92
N ILE A 483 6.80 2.34 12.56
CA ILE A 483 5.47 1.80 12.94
C ILE A 483 4.72 1.26 11.71
N ALA A 484 4.92 1.87 10.54
CA ALA A 484 4.32 1.44 9.28
C ALA A 484 4.69 0.01 8.88
N GLN A 485 5.93 -0.41 9.16
CA GLN A 485 6.43 -1.73 8.79
C GLN A 485 5.79 -2.84 9.63
N VAL A 486 5.36 -2.52 10.85
CA VAL A 486 4.66 -3.46 11.74
C VAL A 486 3.38 -3.98 11.07
N ALA A 487 2.64 -3.11 10.37
CA ALA A 487 1.43 -3.48 9.65
C ALA A 487 1.68 -4.44 8.47
N THR A 488 2.87 -4.42 7.88
CA THR A 488 3.26 -5.34 6.80
C THR A 488 3.85 -6.67 7.29
N GLY A 489 4.06 -6.80 8.60
CA GLY A 489 4.53 -8.03 9.22
C GLY A 489 3.48 -9.15 9.19
N PHE A 490 3.90 -10.35 9.57
CA PHE A 490 3.03 -11.55 9.61
C PHE A 490 1.72 -11.33 10.36
N GLY A 491 1.76 -10.63 11.50
CA GLY A 491 0.57 -10.34 12.30
C GLY A 491 -0.45 -9.48 11.56
N GLY A 492 0.01 -8.49 10.78
CA GLY A 492 -0.84 -7.63 9.97
C GLY A 492 -1.49 -8.38 8.79
N VAL A 493 -0.74 -9.26 8.12
CA VAL A 493 -1.28 -10.14 7.06
C VAL A 493 -2.36 -11.08 7.63
N LEU A 494 -2.08 -11.71 8.78
CA LEU A 494 -3.03 -12.61 9.44
C LEU A 494 -4.30 -11.85 9.85
N TYR A 495 -4.15 -10.64 10.40
CA TYR A 495 -5.26 -9.75 10.69
C TYR A 495 -6.09 -9.45 9.44
N MET A 496 -5.45 -9.11 8.31
CA MET A 496 -6.15 -8.82 7.04
C MET A 496 -6.95 -10.03 6.55
N ILE A 497 -6.38 -11.24 6.59
CA ILE A 497 -7.07 -12.46 6.17
C ILE A 497 -8.27 -12.73 7.07
N VAL A 498 -8.08 -12.71 8.40
CA VAL A 498 -9.15 -13.00 9.35
C VAL A 498 -10.24 -11.92 9.31
N SER A 499 -9.87 -10.65 9.15
CA SER A 499 -10.84 -9.56 8.97
C SER A 499 -11.63 -9.72 7.68
N SER A 500 -10.99 -10.13 6.58
CA SER A 500 -11.68 -10.37 5.30
C SER A 500 -12.65 -11.54 5.39
N LEU A 501 -12.25 -12.63 6.06
CA LEU A 501 -13.12 -13.79 6.31
C LEU A 501 -14.30 -13.42 7.23
N PHE A 502 -14.05 -12.57 8.23
CA PHE A 502 -15.10 -12.06 9.10
C PHE A 502 -16.13 -11.22 8.32
N ILE A 503 -15.66 -10.27 7.50
CA ILE A 503 -16.52 -9.43 6.65
C ILE A 503 -17.32 -10.32 5.67
N GLY A 504 -16.65 -11.23 4.96
CA GLY A 504 -17.31 -12.17 4.05
C GLY A 504 -18.33 -13.06 4.76
N GLY A 505 -18.04 -13.51 5.99
CA GLY A 505 -18.97 -14.28 6.81
C GLY A 505 -20.24 -13.50 7.17
N VAL A 506 -20.11 -12.22 7.56
CA VAL A 506 -21.27 -11.35 7.82
C VAL A 506 -22.11 -11.19 6.56
N ILE A 507 -21.47 -10.90 5.42
CA ILE A 507 -22.17 -10.72 4.14
C ILE A 507 -22.90 -12.00 3.72
N VAL A 508 -22.26 -13.16 3.78
CA VAL A 508 -22.91 -14.42 3.38
C VAL A 508 -24.13 -14.73 4.27
N LEU A 509 -24.05 -14.43 5.57
CA LEU A 509 -25.18 -14.61 6.49
C LEU A 509 -26.33 -13.64 6.20
N GLU A 510 -26.04 -12.42 5.76
CA GLU A 510 -27.04 -11.40 5.45
C GLU A 510 -27.61 -11.50 4.02
N ALA A 511 -26.89 -12.10 3.08
CA ALA A 511 -27.30 -12.18 1.67
C ALA A 511 -28.68 -12.85 1.51
N GLY A 512 -28.91 -13.96 2.23
CA GLY A 512 -30.20 -14.66 2.21
C GLY A 512 -31.35 -13.81 2.76
N PRO A 513 -31.26 -13.29 4.01
CA PRO A 513 -32.26 -12.39 4.58
C PRO A 513 -32.55 -11.15 3.73
N VAL A 514 -31.51 -10.49 3.21
CA VAL A 514 -31.64 -9.30 2.36
C VAL A 514 -32.38 -9.63 1.08
N TYR A 515 -32.00 -10.71 0.41
CA TYR A 515 -32.69 -11.17 -0.80
C TYR A 515 -34.17 -11.45 -0.55
N ILE A 516 -34.51 -12.11 0.56
CA ILE A 516 -35.90 -12.43 0.91
C ILE A 516 -36.70 -11.16 1.20
N LEU A 517 -36.16 -10.25 2.01
CA LEU A 517 -36.82 -9.00 2.38
C LEU A 517 -37.02 -8.10 1.16
N PHE A 518 -36.01 -7.98 0.32
CA PHE A 518 -36.08 -7.20 -0.90
C PHE A 518 -37.10 -7.76 -1.90
N MET A 519 -37.04 -9.07 -2.18
CA MET A 519 -37.98 -9.71 -3.10
C MET A 519 -39.43 -9.70 -2.59
N SER A 520 -39.64 -9.70 -1.27
CA SER A 520 -40.97 -9.54 -0.68
C SER A 520 -41.54 -8.15 -0.89
N GLY A 521 -40.72 -7.10 -0.78
CA GLY A 521 -41.10 -5.72 -1.07
C GLY A 521 -41.42 -5.47 -2.54
N VAL A 522 -40.60 -6.01 -3.45
CA VAL A 522 -40.82 -5.85 -4.91
C VAL A 522 -42.04 -6.63 -5.41
N ARG A 523 -42.32 -7.81 -4.83
CA ARG A 523 -43.47 -8.65 -5.23
C ARG A 523 -44.76 -8.35 -4.48
N GLY A 524 -44.72 -7.56 -3.41
CA GLY A 524 -45.88 -7.27 -2.56
C GLY A 524 -46.45 -8.50 -1.83
N VAL A 525 -45.67 -9.58 -1.69
CA VAL A 525 -46.12 -10.83 -1.07
C VAL A 525 -45.64 -10.89 0.39
N PRO A 526 -46.51 -11.16 1.37
CA PRO A 526 -46.10 -11.26 2.76
C PRO A 526 -45.10 -12.40 2.99
N VAL A 527 -44.11 -12.15 3.84
CA VAL A 527 -43.05 -13.11 4.17
C VAL A 527 -43.64 -14.24 5.02
N SER A 528 -43.52 -15.48 4.55
CA SER A 528 -43.96 -16.69 5.28
C SER A 528 -43.28 -16.80 6.66
N PRO A 529 -43.95 -17.31 7.70
CA PRO A 529 -43.38 -17.50 9.03
C PRO A 529 -42.05 -18.27 9.04
N GLY A 530 -41.88 -19.27 8.16
CA GLY A 530 -40.63 -20.02 8.03
C GLY A 530 -39.47 -19.19 7.49
N LYS A 531 -39.75 -18.22 6.62
CA LYS A 531 -38.76 -17.26 6.11
C LYS A 531 -38.39 -16.22 7.17
N TRP A 532 -39.35 -15.80 8.00
CA TRP A 532 -39.08 -14.97 9.17
C TRP A 532 -38.16 -15.66 10.19
N ALA A 533 -38.37 -16.95 10.45
CA ALA A 533 -37.48 -17.72 11.31
C ALA A 533 -36.04 -17.74 10.76
N PHE A 534 -35.87 -17.96 9.45
CA PHE A 534 -34.56 -17.89 8.79
C PHE A 534 -33.90 -16.51 8.92
N ILE A 535 -34.65 -15.43 8.70
CA ILE A 535 -34.15 -14.05 8.85
C ILE A 535 -33.65 -13.81 10.28
N VAL A 536 -34.45 -14.16 11.29
CA VAL A 536 -34.09 -13.97 12.71
C VAL A 536 -32.85 -14.78 13.08
N VAL A 537 -32.77 -16.03 12.63
CA VAL A 537 -31.60 -16.91 12.88
C VAL A 537 -30.34 -16.34 12.23
N SER A 538 -30.43 -15.86 10.98
CA SER A 538 -29.29 -15.26 10.28
C SER A 538 -28.80 -13.99 10.97
N PHE A 539 -29.68 -13.07 11.35
CA PHE A 539 -29.28 -11.86 12.08
C PHE A 539 -28.74 -12.18 13.48
N ALA A 540 -29.31 -13.17 14.18
CA ALA A 540 -28.75 -13.66 15.44
C ALA A 540 -27.34 -14.26 15.26
N ALA A 541 -27.11 -14.99 14.16
CA ALA A 541 -25.79 -15.52 13.81
C ALA A 541 -24.79 -14.40 13.50
N VAL A 542 -25.20 -13.32 12.83
CA VAL A 542 -24.37 -12.13 12.59
C VAL A 542 -23.97 -11.48 13.92
N LEU A 543 -24.90 -11.31 14.85
CA LEU A 543 -24.60 -10.76 16.19
C LEU A 543 -23.65 -11.68 16.97
N ALA A 544 -23.84 -12.99 16.90
CA ALA A 544 -22.95 -13.96 17.53
C ALA A 544 -21.54 -13.93 16.92
N LEU A 545 -21.43 -13.81 15.60
CA LEU A 545 -20.16 -13.69 14.88
C LEU A 545 -19.43 -12.39 15.26
N ASN A 546 -20.14 -11.27 15.33
CA ASN A 546 -19.61 -9.99 15.82
C ASN A 546 -19.11 -10.10 17.27
N ALA A 547 -19.91 -10.68 18.18
CA ALA A 547 -19.51 -10.89 19.56
C ALA A 547 -18.27 -11.78 19.68
N ALA A 548 -18.17 -12.83 18.86
CA ALA A 548 -17.00 -13.69 18.80
C ALA A 548 -15.76 -12.96 18.27
N ALA A 549 -15.93 -12.12 17.24
CA ALA A 549 -14.88 -11.28 16.67
C ALA A 549 -14.38 -10.22 17.66
N VAL A 550 -15.21 -9.77 18.61
CA VAL A 550 -14.76 -8.88 19.69
C VAL A 550 -14.06 -9.66 20.80
N TRP A 551 -14.69 -10.72 21.32
CA TRP A 551 -14.26 -11.36 22.55
C TRP A 551 -13.01 -12.24 22.38
N ARG A 552 -12.94 -13.03 21.31
CA ARG A 552 -11.83 -13.99 21.11
C ARG A 552 -10.48 -13.29 20.91
N PRO A 553 -10.33 -12.29 20.01
CA PRO A 553 -9.05 -11.62 19.79
C PRO A 553 -8.61 -10.83 21.03
N MET A 554 -9.53 -10.13 21.69
CA MET A 554 -9.23 -9.36 22.91
C MET A 554 -8.76 -10.28 24.04
N ARG A 555 -9.41 -11.43 24.25
CA ARG A 555 -8.98 -12.41 25.26
C ARG A 555 -7.62 -13.01 24.92
N THR A 556 -7.36 -13.30 23.65
CA THR A 556 -6.10 -13.91 23.20
C THR A 556 -4.95 -12.91 23.27
N GLY A 557 -5.18 -11.66 22.87
CA GLY A 557 -4.23 -10.55 23.00
C GLY A 557 -3.87 -10.29 24.46
N LEU A 558 -4.84 -10.29 25.39
CA LEU A 558 -4.56 -10.16 26.81
C LEU A 558 -3.72 -11.31 27.38
N LYS A 559 -3.95 -12.54 26.92
CA LYS A 559 -3.13 -13.69 27.32
C LYS A 559 -1.70 -13.57 26.78
N ALA A 560 -1.56 -13.17 25.52
CA ALA A 560 -0.25 -12.97 24.89
C ALA A 560 0.56 -11.88 25.61
N LEU A 561 -0.03 -10.72 25.88
CA LEU A 561 0.65 -9.62 26.57
C LEU A 561 1.09 -9.95 28.00
N ARG A 562 0.43 -10.90 28.67
CA ARG A 562 0.87 -11.38 29.99
C ARG A 562 2.13 -12.25 29.93
N GLY A 563 2.33 -12.96 28.81
CA GLY A 563 3.46 -13.87 28.59
C GLY A 563 4.70 -13.21 27.99
N TYR A 564 4.63 -11.95 27.55
CA TYR A 564 5.81 -11.17 27.18
C TYR A 564 6.49 -10.67 28.45
N GLU A 565 7.60 -11.32 28.83
CA GLU A 565 8.52 -10.89 29.89
C GLU A 565 9.35 -9.67 29.47
#